data_AF-A0A2E4B2A9-F1
#
_entry.id   AF-A0A2E4B2A9-F1
#
_cell.length_a   1.000
_cell.length_b   1.000
_cell.length_c   1.000
_cell.angle_alpha   90.00
_cell.angle_beta   90.00
_cell.angle_gamma   90.00
#
_symmetry.space_group_name_H-M   'P 1'
#
loop_
_entity.id
_entity.type
_entity.pdbx_description
1 polymer ?
#
loop_
_entity_poly.entity_id
_entity_poly.type
_entity_poly.pdbx_seq_one_letter_code
_entity_poly.pdbx_strand_id
1 'polypeptide(L)'
;MEWPTSVTTSALFADFPQTVFNLSGQPAWELLNPDHPSGIKQILSKKLKQLGSKHPTDVLYVTIDEAKGPVHVEEGATIEPHVHLIGPCLIESGATVRAHAYVRENTWMMQKSLLGHSSESKHTLFLPGAKA
;
A
#
# COMPACT_ATOMS: atom_id res chain seq x y z
N MET A 1 20.49 20.99 0.20
CA MET A 1 19.56 21.87 0.94
C MET A 1 19.12 21.09 2.17
N GLU A 2 19.27 21.64 3.36
CA GLU A 2 18.76 20.99 4.58
C GLU A 2 17.27 21.33 4.73
N TRP A 3 16.44 20.31 4.93
CA TRP A 3 15.00 20.48 5.10
C TRP A 3 14.66 20.75 6.57
N PRO A 4 13.64 21.59 6.86
CA PRO A 4 13.12 21.75 8.22
C PRO A 4 12.67 20.40 8.81
N THR A 5 12.86 20.20 10.11
CA THR A 5 12.45 18.93 10.76
C THR A 5 10.95 18.68 10.65
N SER A 6 10.13 19.73 10.59
CA SER A 6 8.67 19.67 10.50
C SER A 6 8.14 19.02 9.22
N VAL A 7 8.96 18.85 8.19
CA VAL A 7 8.55 18.19 6.94
C VAL A 7 9.00 16.73 6.85
N THR A 8 9.74 16.23 7.84
CA THR A 8 10.25 14.85 7.84
C THR A 8 9.16 13.86 8.24
N THR A 9 9.33 12.59 7.85
CA THR A 9 8.35 11.52 8.15
C THR A 9 8.16 11.28 9.64
N SER A 10 9.22 11.39 10.44
CA SER A 10 9.15 11.22 11.90
C SER A 10 8.41 12.35 12.60
N ALA A 11 8.40 13.55 12.03
CA ALA A 11 7.62 14.67 12.56
C ALA A 11 6.14 14.59 12.18
N LEU A 12 5.83 14.09 10.97
CA LEU A 12 4.47 14.07 10.42
C LEU A 12 3.68 12.81 10.79
N PHE A 13 4.36 11.69 11.05
CA PHE A 13 3.71 10.41 11.29
C PHE A 13 4.32 9.73 12.51
N ALA A 14 3.52 9.56 13.57
CA ALA A 14 3.96 9.00 14.84
C ALA A 14 4.56 7.58 14.69
N ASP A 15 3.92 6.72 13.89
CA ASP A 15 4.29 5.32 13.72
C ASP A 15 4.86 5.02 12.32
N PHE A 16 5.70 5.93 11.80
CA PHE A 16 6.29 5.74 10.48
C PHE A 16 7.27 4.55 10.45
N PRO A 17 7.15 3.62 9.49
CA PRO A 17 8.03 2.45 9.41
C PRO A 17 9.39 2.81 8.79
N GLN A 18 10.25 3.47 9.57
CA GLN A 18 11.59 3.92 9.14
C GLN A 18 12.51 2.78 8.67
N THR A 19 12.30 1.56 9.18
CA THR A 19 13.04 0.36 8.76
C THR A 19 12.67 -0.10 7.34
N VAL A 20 11.50 0.32 6.85
CA VAL A 20 11.00 0.01 5.51
C VAL A 20 11.34 1.15 4.54
N PHE A 21 11.12 2.39 4.95
CA PHE A 21 11.40 3.58 4.15
C PHE A 21 12.43 4.46 4.84
N ASN A 22 13.67 4.46 4.35
CA ASN A 22 14.72 5.34 4.88
C ASN A 22 14.77 6.65 4.08
N LEU A 23 14.22 7.71 4.68
CA LEU A 23 14.21 9.09 4.15
C LEU A 23 14.91 10.07 5.11
N SER A 24 15.95 9.62 5.82
CA SER A 24 16.64 10.46 6.81
C SER A 24 17.07 11.81 6.24
N GLY A 25 16.67 12.90 6.90
CA GLY A 25 16.96 14.27 6.48
C GLY A 25 16.17 14.78 5.27
N GLN A 26 15.26 13.97 4.73
CA GLN A 26 14.43 14.30 3.56
C GLN A 26 12.97 14.54 3.96
N PRO A 27 12.22 15.31 3.15
CA PRO A 27 10.82 15.57 3.43
C PRO A 27 9.96 14.35 3.10
N ALA A 28 8.79 14.24 3.74
CA ALA A 28 7.93 13.08 3.63
C ALA A 28 7.41 12.80 2.21
N TRP A 29 7.27 13.83 1.36
CA TRP A 29 6.81 13.65 -0.01
C TRP A 29 7.82 12.95 -0.93
N GLU A 30 9.09 12.77 -0.52
CA GLU A 30 10.03 11.88 -1.23
C GLU A 30 9.54 10.42 -1.25
N LEU A 31 8.60 10.04 -0.38
CA LEU A 31 7.88 8.77 -0.50
C LEU A 31 7.20 8.59 -1.85
N LEU A 32 6.69 9.68 -2.43
CA LEU A 32 5.93 9.67 -3.68
C LEU A 32 6.84 9.83 -4.91
N ASN A 33 8.12 10.12 -4.71
CA ASN A 33 9.09 10.21 -5.79
C ASN A 33 9.31 8.81 -6.39
N PRO A 34 8.93 8.57 -7.67
CA PRO A 34 9.00 7.25 -8.27
C PRO A 34 10.44 6.75 -8.46
N ASP A 35 11.41 7.65 -8.50
CA ASP A 35 12.82 7.34 -8.75
C ASP A 35 13.64 7.26 -7.46
N HIS A 36 13.05 7.66 -6.32
CA HIS A 36 13.72 7.59 -5.03
C HIS A 36 13.86 6.11 -4.59
N PRO A 37 15.06 5.60 -4.26
CA PRO A 37 15.29 4.19 -3.92
C PRO A 37 14.49 3.68 -2.71
N SER A 38 14.16 4.58 -1.79
CA SER A 38 13.29 4.38 -0.61
C SER A 38 11.85 4.86 -0.82
N GLY A 39 11.46 5.25 -2.04
CA GLY A 39 10.10 5.65 -2.38
C GLY A 39 9.15 4.45 -2.44
N ILE A 40 7.84 4.71 -2.33
CA ILE A 40 6.81 3.67 -2.24
C ILE A 40 6.91 2.70 -3.43
N LYS A 41 7.01 3.23 -4.65
CA LYS A 41 7.05 2.42 -5.88
C LYS A 41 8.26 1.47 -5.91
N GLN A 42 9.43 1.95 -5.50
CA GLN A 42 10.67 1.17 -5.51
C GLN A 42 10.63 0.05 -4.46
N ILE A 43 10.21 0.37 -3.23
CA ILE A 43 10.12 -0.62 -2.15
C ILE A 43 9.01 -1.64 -2.40
N LEU A 44 7.83 -1.19 -2.85
CA LEU A 44 6.72 -2.06 -3.20
C LEU A 44 7.12 -3.04 -4.31
N SER A 45 7.76 -2.55 -5.38
CA SER A 45 8.25 -3.40 -6.47
C SER A 45 9.24 -4.46 -5.97
N LYS A 46 10.19 -4.08 -5.10
CA LYS A 46 11.16 -5.03 -4.52
C LYS A 46 10.46 -6.11 -3.68
N LYS A 47 9.52 -5.72 -2.81
CA LYS A 47 8.74 -6.67 -1.99
C LYS A 47 7.94 -7.62 -2.85
N LEU A 48 7.20 -7.10 -3.83
CA LEU A 48 6.37 -7.92 -4.70
C LEU A 48 7.19 -8.86 -5.60
N LYS A 49 8.41 -8.49 -6.01
CA LYS A 49 9.33 -9.43 -6.69
C LYS A 49 9.74 -10.61 -5.82
N GLN A 50 9.79 -10.45 -4.50
CA GLN A 50 10.11 -11.52 -3.56
C GLN A 50 8.89 -12.36 -3.20
N LEU A 51 7.73 -11.71 -3.03
CA LEU A 51 6.49 -12.35 -2.59
C LEU A 51 5.73 -13.04 -3.73
N GLY A 52 5.79 -12.51 -4.96
CA GLY A 52 4.97 -12.95 -6.08
C GLY A 52 3.49 -12.57 -5.91
N SER A 53 2.63 -13.09 -6.78
CA SER A 53 1.18 -12.90 -6.70
C SER A 53 0.56 -13.83 -5.66
N LYS A 54 -0.43 -13.32 -4.91
CA LYS A 54 -1.29 -14.12 -4.03
C LYS A 54 -2.68 -13.50 -4.03
N HIS A 55 -3.68 -14.28 -4.42
CA HIS A 55 -5.05 -13.79 -4.61
C HIS A 55 -5.99 -14.34 -3.53
N PRO A 56 -7.04 -13.59 -3.14
CA PRO A 56 -8.08 -14.11 -2.27
C PRO A 56 -8.87 -15.22 -3.00
N THR A 57 -9.01 -16.39 -2.39
CA THR A 57 -9.71 -17.55 -3.00
C THR A 57 -11.15 -17.72 -2.53
N ASP A 58 -11.48 -17.21 -1.35
CA ASP A 58 -12.73 -17.56 -0.64
C ASP A 58 -13.76 -16.42 -0.63
N VAL A 59 -13.66 -15.49 -1.58
CA VAL A 59 -14.52 -14.30 -1.66
C VAL A 59 -15.15 -14.21 -3.05
N LEU A 60 -16.48 -14.07 -3.09
CA LEU A 60 -17.21 -13.97 -4.34
C LEU A 60 -17.01 -12.61 -5.00
N TYR A 61 -16.98 -12.61 -6.33
CA TYR A 61 -16.98 -11.40 -7.18
C TYR A 61 -15.79 -10.46 -6.99
N VAL A 62 -14.66 -10.96 -6.47
CA VAL A 62 -13.39 -10.23 -6.52
C VAL A 62 -12.78 -10.40 -7.89
N THR A 63 -12.30 -9.31 -8.49
CA THR A 63 -11.62 -9.33 -9.80
C THR A 63 -10.20 -8.79 -9.69
N ILE A 64 -9.28 -9.42 -10.40
CA ILE A 64 -7.84 -9.13 -10.33
C ILE A 64 -7.34 -8.73 -11.72
N ASP A 65 -6.58 -7.64 -11.81
CA ASP A 65 -5.84 -7.24 -13.00
C ASP A 65 -4.34 -7.11 -12.66
N GLU A 66 -3.52 -7.99 -13.26
CA GLU A 66 -2.06 -7.98 -13.08
C GLU A 66 -1.30 -7.49 -14.32
N ALA A 67 -1.97 -6.86 -15.28
CA ALA A 67 -1.33 -6.41 -16.53
C ALA A 67 -0.13 -5.46 -16.31
N LYS A 68 -0.09 -4.77 -15.16
CA LYS A 68 0.99 -3.84 -14.78
C LYS A 68 1.91 -4.37 -13.67
N GLY A 69 1.59 -5.53 -13.07
CA GLY A 69 2.35 -6.10 -11.96
C GLY A 69 1.49 -6.94 -11.01
N PRO A 70 2.11 -7.60 -10.03
CA PRO A 70 1.43 -8.56 -9.17
C PRO A 70 0.51 -7.92 -8.13
N VAL A 71 -0.59 -8.59 -7.85
CA VAL A 71 -1.47 -8.37 -6.71
C VAL A 71 -1.12 -9.40 -5.65
N HIS A 72 -0.73 -8.92 -4.47
CA HIS A 72 -0.45 -9.78 -3.33
C HIS A 72 -1.35 -9.42 -2.16
N VAL A 73 -2.20 -10.37 -1.75
CA VAL A 73 -3.04 -10.29 -0.56
C VAL A 73 -2.51 -11.31 0.45
N GLU A 74 -1.93 -10.81 1.54
CA GLU A 74 -1.37 -11.66 2.60
C GLU A 74 -2.46 -12.44 3.34
N GLU A 75 -2.03 -13.52 3.99
CA GLU A 75 -2.92 -14.30 4.85
C GLU A 75 -3.48 -13.44 6.00
N GLY A 76 -4.78 -13.54 6.27
CA GLY A 76 -5.46 -12.76 7.30
C GLY A 76 -5.86 -11.33 6.90
N ALA A 77 -5.59 -10.90 5.66
CA ALA A 77 -6.27 -9.72 5.11
C ALA A 77 -7.74 -10.03 4.82
N THR A 78 -8.63 -9.07 5.03
CA THR A 78 -10.06 -9.18 4.72
C THR A 78 -10.38 -8.46 3.42
N ILE A 79 -10.78 -9.19 2.40
CA ILE A 79 -11.30 -8.63 1.15
C ILE A 79 -12.79 -8.94 1.11
N GLU A 80 -13.63 -7.91 1.04
CA GLU A 80 -15.08 -8.08 0.91
C GLU A 80 -15.50 -8.28 -0.56
N PRO A 81 -16.74 -8.72 -0.83
CA PRO A 81 -17.21 -8.96 -2.20
C PRO A 81 -17.16 -7.73 -3.11
N HIS A 82 -17.08 -7.98 -4.42
CA HIS A 82 -17.10 -6.93 -5.46
C HIS A 82 -15.90 -5.97 -5.47
N VAL A 83 -14.82 -6.30 -4.76
CA VAL A 83 -13.58 -5.53 -4.83
C VAL A 83 -12.87 -5.80 -6.15
N HIS A 84 -12.33 -4.74 -6.75
CA HIS A 84 -11.44 -4.86 -7.92
C HIS A 84 -10.02 -4.45 -7.52
N LEU A 85 -9.05 -5.35 -7.73
CA LEU A 85 -7.62 -5.14 -7.40
C LEU A 85 -6.79 -5.05 -8.69
N ILE A 86 -6.01 -3.98 -8.84
CA ILE A 86 -5.06 -3.80 -9.95
C ILE A 86 -3.63 -3.70 -9.40
N GLY A 87 -2.76 -4.57 -9.90
CA GLY A 87 -1.35 -4.60 -9.52
C GLY A 87 -0.48 -3.53 -10.19
N PRO A 88 0.73 -3.26 -9.68
CA PRO A 88 1.30 -3.83 -8.46
C PRO A 88 0.58 -3.31 -7.21
N CYS A 89 0.07 -4.19 -6.35
CA CYS A 89 -0.51 -3.81 -5.07
C CYS A 89 -0.23 -4.84 -3.98
N LEU A 90 -0.05 -4.37 -2.75
CA LEU A 90 0.20 -5.23 -1.59
C LEU A 90 -0.81 -4.91 -0.49
N ILE A 91 -1.59 -5.91 -0.09
CA ILE A 91 -2.53 -5.85 1.01
C ILE A 91 -2.00 -6.76 2.11
N GLU A 92 -1.48 -6.16 3.18
CA GLU A 92 -0.86 -6.90 4.29
C GLU A 92 -1.89 -7.50 5.25
N SER A 93 -1.44 -8.47 6.04
CA SER A 93 -2.28 -9.17 7.01
C SER A 93 -3.04 -8.23 7.94
N GLY A 94 -4.33 -8.51 8.15
CA GLY A 94 -5.23 -7.71 8.98
C GLY A 94 -5.73 -6.42 8.34
N ALA A 95 -5.25 -6.03 7.15
CA ALA A 95 -5.86 -4.94 6.39
C ALA A 95 -7.26 -5.35 5.90
N THR A 96 -8.16 -4.38 5.74
CA THR A 96 -9.54 -4.62 5.28
C THR A 96 -9.85 -3.77 4.05
N VAL A 97 -10.25 -4.42 2.96
CA VAL A 97 -10.80 -3.75 1.78
C VAL A 97 -12.29 -4.05 1.73
N ARG A 98 -13.11 -3.03 1.94
CA ARG A 98 -14.57 -3.18 2.00
C ARG A 98 -15.20 -3.33 0.62
N ALA A 99 -16.46 -3.79 0.62
CA ALA A 99 -17.16 -4.19 -0.58
C ALA A 99 -17.20 -3.05 -1.61
N HIS A 100 -17.12 -3.41 -2.90
CA HIS A 100 -17.14 -2.47 -4.03
C HIS A 100 -15.97 -1.47 -4.09
N ALA A 101 -14.93 -1.62 -3.27
CA ALA A 101 -13.75 -0.77 -3.37
C ALA A 101 -12.95 -1.06 -4.65
N TYR A 102 -12.31 -0.01 -5.17
CA TYR A 102 -11.48 -0.05 -6.35
C TYR A 102 -10.02 0.26 -6.00
N VAL A 103 -9.21 -0.79 -5.90
CA VAL A 103 -7.78 -0.67 -5.53
C VAL A 103 -6.94 -0.66 -6.80
N ARG A 104 -6.26 0.45 -7.05
CA ARG A 104 -5.43 0.63 -8.24
C ARG A 104 -3.95 0.47 -7.98
N GLU A 105 -3.18 0.51 -9.07
CA GLU A 105 -1.75 0.28 -9.06
C GLU A 105 -0.99 1.13 -8.02
N ASN A 106 0.10 0.57 -7.52
CA ASN A 106 0.96 1.15 -6.49
C ASN A 106 0.23 1.47 -5.18
N THR A 107 -0.85 0.75 -4.88
CA THR A 107 -1.47 0.77 -3.54
C THR A 107 -0.76 -0.24 -2.63
N TRP A 108 -0.35 0.22 -1.45
CA TRP A 108 0.14 -0.63 -0.38
C TRP A 108 -0.65 -0.35 0.90
N MET A 109 -1.38 -1.37 1.36
CA MET A 109 -2.13 -1.34 2.60
C MET A 109 -1.38 -2.10 3.68
N MET A 110 -0.83 -1.40 4.69
CA MET A 110 -0.13 -2.03 5.80
C MET A 110 -1.10 -2.63 6.83
N GLN A 111 -0.57 -3.37 7.80
CA GLN A 111 -1.38 -4.11 8.76
C GLN A 111 -2.46 -3.24 9.41
N LYS A 112 -3.66 -3.81 9.55
CA LYS A 112 -4.83 -3.18 10.20
C LYS A 112 -5.36 -1.91 9.51
N SER A 113 -4.87 -1.56 8.33
CA SER A 113 -5.43 -0.45 7.56
C SER A 113 -6.78 -0.82 6.94
N LEU A 114 -7.58 0.18 6.56
CA LEU A 114 -8.91 -0.02 6.01
C LEU A 114 -9.18 0.91 4.82
N LEU A 115 -9.69 0.32 3.73
CA LEU A 115 -10.29 1.04 2.61
C LEU A 115 -11.80 0.84 2.66
N GLY A 116 -12.54 1.94 2.70
CA GLY A 116 -13.99 2.00 2.84
C GLY A 116 -14.77 1.39 1.68
N HIS A 117 -16.08 1.22 1.92
CA HIS A 117 -17.01 0.71 0.91
C HIS A 117 -17.11 1.70 -0.25
N SER A 118 -17.03 1.20 -1.49
CA SER A 118 -17.06 2.03 -2.70
C SER A 118 -16.00 3.14 -2.75
N SER A 119 -14.88 2.98 -2.03
CA SER A 119 -13.75 3.90 -2.08
C SER A 119 -12.74 3.48 -3.16
N GLU A 120 -11.96 4.44 -3.67
CA GLU A 120 -10.88 4.20 -4.63
C GLU A 120 -9.52 4.59 -4.01
N SER A 121 -8.48 3.79 -4.26
CA SER A 121 -7.09 4.13 -3.93
C SER A 121 -6.17 3.95 -5.13
N LYS A 122 -5.15 4.81 -5.26
CA LYS A 122 -4.16 4.75 -6.34
C LYS A 122 -2.86 5.39 -5.87
N HIS A 123 -1.71 4.73 -6.08
CA HIS A 123 -0.40 5.26 -5.69
C HIS A 123 -0.39 5.71 -4.22
N THR A 124 -0.93 4.87 -3.34
CA THR A 124 -1.24 5.21 -1.95
C THR A 124 -0.50 4.26 -1.02
N LEU A 125 0.02 4.80 0.09
CA LEU A 125 0.49 4.02 1.23
C LEU A 125 -0.45 4.24 2.39
N PHE A 126 -1.13 3.19 2.84
CA PHE A 126 -1.83 3.21 4.11
C PHE A 126 -0.83 2.77 5.19
N LEU A 127 -0.48 3.69 6.08
CA LEU A 127 0.29 3.37 7.28
C LEU A 127 -0.49 2.40 8.19
N PRO A 128 0.19 1.72 9.15
CA PRO A 128 -0.49 0.79 10.05
C PRO A 128 -1.71 1.43 10.72
N GLY A 129 -2.87 0.77 10.62
CA GLY A 129 -4.11 1.25 11.22
C GLY A 129 -4.80 2.44 10.52
N ALA A 130 -4.25 2.97 9.41
CA ALA A 130 -4.87 4.06 8.65
C ALA A 130 -6.23 3.64 8.06
N LYS A 131 -7.20 4.56 8.03
CA LYS A 131 -8.55 4.30 7.51
C LYS A 131 -8.93 5.41 6.53
N ALA A 132 -9.45 5.04 5.36
CA ALA A 132 -9.97 5.96 4.35
C ALA A 132 -11.34 5.52 3.85
#